data_AF-A0A6J7BYC8-F1
#
_entry.id   AF-A0A6J7BYC8-F1
#
_cell.length_a   1.000
_cell.length_b   1.000
_cell.length_c   1.000
_cell.angle_alpha   90.00
_cell.angle_beta   90.00
_cell.angle_gamma   90.00
#
_symmetry.space_group_name_H-M   'P 1'
#
loop_
_entity.id
_entity.type
_entity.pdbx_description
1 polymer ?
#
loop_
_entity_poly.entity_id
_entity_poly.type
_entity_poly.pdbx_seq_one_letter_code
_entity_poly.pdbx_strand_id
1 'polypeptide(L)'
;MVGAAGMTDTLISYSAIQSGAFTDTNIVGRVLADAEGRGRVERILQEQKAFTRGLLNDNRHLVAALRDALIERHELIGREITDVLTAAAEGRELGSIDLRDGSGVFATGSSIVAHRSVPVADLPGPEAS
;
A
#
# COMPACT_ATOMS: atom_id res chain seq x y z
N MET A 1 1.44 26.60 -6.56
CA MET A 1 0.73 25.50 -5.85
C MET A 1 0.53 24.27 -6.74
N VAL A 2 0.29 24.42 -8.05
CA VAL A 2 0.49 23.33 -9.02
C VAL A 2 2.01 23.13 -9.22
N GLY A 3 2.47 21.87 -9.19
CA GLY A 3 3.86 21.50 -9.52
C GLY A 3 4.85 21.33 -8.37
N ALA A 4 4.67 21.96 -7.20
CA ALA A 4 5.59 21.76 -6.06
C ALA A 4 5.21 20.58 -5.14
N ALA A 5 3.94 20.15 -5.20
CA ALA A 5 3.37 19.09 -4.36
C ALA A 5 2.62 18.01 -5.18
N GLY A 6 2.76 18.01 -6.51
CA GLY A 6 2.05 17.06 -7.40
C GLY A 6 0.53 17.08 -7.19
N MET A 7 -0.15 18.12 -7.66
CA MET A 7 -1.62 18.22 -7.53
C MET A 7 -2.27 18.76 -8.80
N THR A 8 -3.41 18.14 -9.16
CA THR A 8 -4.16 18.15 -10.44
C THR A 8 -3.83 16.90 -11.29
N ASP A 9 -3.66 17.01 -12.61
CA ASP A 9 -3.54 15.87 -13.53
C ASP A 9 -2.13 15.26 -13.59
N THR A 10 -1.16 15.86 -12.90
CA THR A 10 0.21 15.35 -12.80
C THR A 10 0.65 15.14 -11.36
N LEU A 11 1.19 13.96 -11.08
CA LEU A 11 1.79 13.59 -9.79
C LEU A 11 3.29 13.86 -9.73
N ILE A 12 3.88 14.37 -10.82
CA ILE A 12 5.30 14.72 -10.86
C ILE A 12 5.52 16.01 -10.08
N SER A 13 6.47 15.96 -9.14
CA SER A 13 6.92 17.16 -8.43
C SER A 13 8.08 17.83 -9.15
N TYR A 14 7.88 19.10 -9.54
CA TYR A 14 8.92 19.96 -10.11
C TYR A 14 9.95 20.42 -9.07
N SER A 15 9.65 20.34 -7.77
CA SER A 15 10.63 20.63 -6.72
C SER A 15 11.75 19.58 -6.67
N ALA A 16 11.48 18.34 -7.09
CA ALA A 16 12.48 17.29 -7.21
C ALA A 16 13.55 17.58 -8.29
N ILE A 17 13.24 18.48 -9.23
CA ILE A 17 14.15 18.88 -10.32
C ILE A 17 15.13 19.97 -9.84
N GLN A 18 14.75 20.75 -8.83
CA GLN A 18 15.49 21.95 -8.40
C GLN A 18 16.65 21.65 -7.42
N SER A 19 16.74 20.43 -6.88
CA SER A 19 17.75 20.03 -5.88
C SER A 19 19.18 19.85 -6.40
N GLY A 20 19.52 20.35 -7.61
CA GLY A 20 20.91 20.33 -8.07
C GLY A 20 21.08 20.88 -9.48
N ALA A 21 21.24 22.21 -9.60
CA ALA A 21 21.66 22.86 -10.85
C ALA A 21 23.17 22.71 -11.11
N PHE A 22 23.93 22.13 -10.18
CA PHE A 22 25.40 22.05 -10.20
C PHE A 22 25.97 20.63 -10.18
N THR A 23 25.13 19.59 -10.30
CA THR A 23 25.59 18.20 -10.30
C THR A 23 25.12 17.51 -11.57
N ASP A 24 26.09 17.03 -12.36
CA ASP A 24 25.90 16.17 -13.55
C ASP A 24 25.12 14.86 -13.29
N THR A 25 24.67 14.66 -12.06
CA THR A 25 23.92 13.50 -11.53
C THR A 25 22.40 13.69 -11.50
N ASN A 26 21.84 14.78 -12.03
CA ASN A 26 20.39 14.99 -12.06
C ASN A 26 19.69 14.16 -13.16
N ILE A 27 19.78 12.83 -13.05
CA ILE A 27 19.14 11.86 -13.95
C ILE A 27 17.63 12.07 -13.97
N VAL A 28 17.03 12.38 -12.81
CA VAL A 28 15.60 12.68 -12.69
C VAL A 28 15.24 13.91 -13.54
N GLY A 29 16.04 14.98 -13.46
CA GLY A 29 15.87 16.17 -14.30
C GLY A 29 15.97 15.87 -15.80
N ARG A 30 16.91 15.01 -16.22
CA ARG A 30 17.03 14.59 -17.62
C ARG A 30 15.84 13.76 -18.11
N VAL A 31 15.37 12.80 -17.31
CA VAL A 31 14.22 11.96 -17.64
C VAL A 31 12.92 12.77 -17.69
N LEU A 32 12.79 13.77 -16.82
CA LEU A 32 11.62 14.65 -16.79
C LEU A 32 11.66 15.76 -17.86
N ALA A 33 12.84 16.11 -18.36
CA ALA A 33 12.99 17.03 -19.50
C ALA A 33 12.57 16.38 -20.83
N ASP A 34 12.66 15.06 -20.96
CA ASP A 34 12.12 14.31 -22.08
C ASP A 34 10.60 14.11 -21.96
N ALA A 35 9.86 14.41 -23.02
CA ALA A 35 8.40 14.32 -23.02
C ALA A 35 7.91 12.87 -22.88
N GLU A 36 8.61 11.91 -23.49
CA GLU A 36 8.29 10.49 -23.38
C GLU A 36 8.62 9.96 -21.98
N GLY A 37 9.82 10.23 -21.47
CA GLY A 37 10.25 9.90 -20.12
C GLY A 37 9.30 10.44 -19.05
N ARG A 38 8.92 11.71 -19.14
CA ARG A 38 7.92 12.33 -18.27
C ARG A 38 6.57 11.62 -18.34
N GLY A 39 6.09 11.28 -19.53
CA GLY A 39 4.83 10.55 -19.71
C GLY A 39 4.84 9.17 -19.06
N ARG A 40 5.95 8.43 -19.18
CA ARG A 40 6.12 7.10 -18.56
C ARG A 40 6.14 7.18 -17.03
N VAL A 41 6.83 8.16 -16.46
CA VAL A 41 6.86 8.39 -15.01
C VAL A 41 5.47 8.74 -14.48
N GLU A 42 4.76 9.64 -15.16
CA GLU A 42 3.39 10.01 -14.78
C GLU A 42 2.47 8.78 -14.75
N ARG A 43 2.52 7.95 -15.78
CA ARG A 43 1.72 6.71 -15.83
C ARG A 43 1.98 5.81 -14.63
N ILE A 44 3.25 5.57 -14.28
CA ILE A 44 3.61 4.73 -13.13
C ILE A 44 3.06 5.34 -11.83
N LEU A 45 3.23 6.64 -11.63
CA LEU A 45 2.73 7.31 -10.42
C LEU A 45 1.20 7.20 -10.31
N GLN A 46 0.47 7.35 -11.42
CA GLN A 46 -0.98 7.21 -11.45
C GLN A 46 -1.44 5.79 -11.16
N GLU A 47 -0.76 4.79 -11.74
CA GLU A 47 -1.01 3.37 -11.47
C GLU A 47 -0.81 3.04 -9.99
N GLN A 48 0.30 3.50 -9.39
CA GLN A 48 0.57 3.27 -7.97
C GLN A 48 -0.41 4.02 -7.07
N LYS A 49 -0.77 5.27 -7.40
CA LYS A 49 -1.81 6.00 -6.66
C LYS A 49 -3.15 5.26 -6.69
N ALA A 50 -3.55 4.75 -7.85
CA ALA A 50 -4.79 3.99 -7.98
C ALA A 50 -4.73 2.70 -7.15
N PHE A 51 -3.62 1.97 -7.22
CA PHE A 51 -3.36 0.77 -6.42
C PHE A 51 -3.42 1.04 -4.93
N THR A 52 -2.66 2.02 -4.41
CA THR A 52 -2.66 2.38 -3.00
C THR A 52 -4.04 2.83 -2.54
N ARG A 53 -4.77 3.60 -3.35
CA ARG A 53 -6.15 4.01 -3.02
C ARG A 53 -7.09 2.81 -2.91
N GLY A 54 -6.97 1.82 -3.81
CA GLY A 54 -7.69 0.56 -3.72
C GLY A 54 -7.36 -0.19 -2.44
N LEU A 55 -6.07 -0.39 -2.16
CA LEU A 55 -5.58 -1.07 -0.96
C LEU A 55 -6.10 -0.43 0.34
N LEU A 56 -6.03 0.90 0.44
CA LEU A 56 -6.53 1.64 1.61
C LEU A 56 -8.05 1.53 1.75
N ASN A 57 -8.79 1.50 0.63
CA ASN A 57 -10.23 1.35 0.64
C ASN A 57 -10.66 -0.05 1.08
N ASP A 58 -10.02 -1.08 0.54
CA ASP A 58 -10.31 -2.49 0.89
C ASP A 58 -10.01 -2.77 2.37
N ASN A 59 -9.01 -2.07 2.92
CA ASN A 59 -8.56 -2.16 4.30
C ASN A 59 -9.02 -0.98 5.17
N ARG A 60 -10.14 -0.32 4.80
CA ARG A 60 -10.61 0.90 5.48
C ARG A 60 -10.79 0.73 6.99
N HIS A 61 -11.18 -0.45 7.43
CA HIS A 61 -11.33 -0.80 8.85
C HIS A 61 -9.99 -0.76 9.61
N LEU A 62 -8.90 -1.27 9.00
CA LEU A 62 -7.55 -1.20 9.57
C LEU A 62 -7.04 0.23 9.67
N VAL A 63 -7.30 1.04 8.63
CA VAL A 63 -6.94 2.47 8.63
C VAL A 63 -7.71 3.24 9.70
N ALA A 64 -8.99 2.93 9.89
CA ALA A 64 -9.80 3.52 10.95
C ALA A 64 -9.27 3.15 12.34
N ALA A 65 -8.91 1.88 12.57
CA ALA A 65 -8.33 1.43 13.83
C ALA A 65 -7.01 2.13 14.15
N LEU A 66 -6.11 2.27 13.16
CA LEU A 66 -4.87 3.03 13.33
C LEU A 66 -5.12 4.51 13.61
N ARG A 67 -6.07 5.13 12.90
CA ARG A 67 -6.47 6.52 13.15
C ARG A 67 -6.96 6.70 14.58
N ASP A 68 -7.87 5.83 15.03
CA ASP A 68 -8.48 5.95 16.35
C ASP A 68 -7.43 5.71 17.45
N ALA A 69 -6.54 4.74 17.26
CA ALA A 69 -5.39 4.49 18.12
C ALA A 69 -4.41 5.68 18.21
N LEU A 70 -4.15 6.36 17.09
CA LEU A 70 -3.28 7.55 17.04
C LEU A 70 -3.95 8.78 17.67
N ILE A 71 -5.27 8.92 17.55
CA ILE A 71 -6.02 9.98 18.22
C ILE A 71 -5.92 9.82 19.75
N GLU A 72 -5.95 8.59 20.25
CA GLU A 72 -5.88 8.32 21.70
C GLU A 72 -4.45 8.44 22.26
N ARG A 73 -3.43 7.95 21.54
CA ARG A 73 -2.06 7.84 22.06
C ARG A 73 -1.09 8.89 21.53
N HIS A 74 -1.49 9.71 20.56
CA HIS A 74 -0.68 10.69 19.83
C HIS A 74 0.50 10.13 19.02
N GLU A 75 1.04 8.96 19.38
CA GLU A 75 2.10 8.25 18.67
C GLU A 75 1.91 6.73 18.80
N LEU A 76 2.40 5.99 17.80
CA LEU A 76 2.50 4.52 17.84
C LEU A 76 3.90 4.10 17.39
N ILE A 77 4.53 3.21 18.14
CA ILE A 77 5.81 2.59 17.80
C ILE A 77 5.54 1.33 16.96
N GLY A 78 6.47 0.93 16.09
CA GLY A 78 6.26 -0.17 15.11
C GLY A 78 5.63 -1.47 15.66
N ARG A 79 5.93 -1.84 16.91
CA ARG A 79 5.26 -2.98 17.59
C ARG A 79 3.76 -2.70 17.82
N GLU A 80 3.44 -1.55 18.40
CA GLU A 80 2.07 -1.12 18.67
C GLU A 80 1.23 -0.96 17.40
N ILE A 81 1.85 -0.54 16.29
CA ILE A 81 1.20 -0.49 14.97
C ILE A 81 0.76 -1.89 14.55
N THR A 82 1.66 -2.86 14.67
CA THR A 82 1.40 -4.27 14.29
C THR A 82 0.31 -4.87 15.18
N ASP A 83 0.34 -4.57 16.48
CA ASP A 83 -0.64 -5.05 17.45
C ASP A 83 -2.05 -4.52 17.14
N VAL A 84 -2.18 -3.21 16.84
CA VAL A 84 -3.46 -2.60 16.45
C VAL A 84 -4.00 -3.20 15.16
N LEU A 85 -3.13 -3.40 14.16
CA LEU A 85 -3.53 -3.98 12.88
C LEU A 85 -3.98 -5.44 13.02
N THR A 86 -3.26 -6.22 13.81
CA THR A 86 -3.59 -7.64 14.07
C THR A 86 -4.93 -7.75 14.79
N ALA A 87 -5.12 -6.99 15.87
CA ALA A 87 -6.37 -6.98 16.62
C ALA A 87 -7.57 -6.54 15.76
N ALA A 88 -7.39 -5.53 14.89
CA ALA A 88 -8.45 -5.08 13.99
C ALA A 88 -8.77 -6.09 12.88
N ALA A 89 -7.76 -6.84 12.41
CA ALA A 89 -7.96 -7.92 11.43
C ALA A 89 -8.72 -9.11 12.04
N GLU A 90 -8.35 -9.53 13.26
CA GLU A 90 -9.04 -10.59 13.99
C GLU A 90 -10.50 -10.23 14.31
N GLY A 91 -10.76 -8.97 14.68
CA GLY A 91 -12.12 -8.46 14.90
C GLY A 91 -13.02 -8.54 13.67
N ARG A 92 -12.45 -8.50 12.46
CA ARG A 92 -13.19 -8.72 11.20
C ARG A 92 -13.58 -10.18 11.03
N GLU A 93 -12.68 -11.12 11.35
CA GLU A 93 -12.97 -12.56 11.23
C GLU A 93 -14.08 -12.98 12.20
N LEU A 94 -14.04 -12.51 13.45
CA LEU A 94 -15.08 -12.75 14.45
C LEU A 94 -16.43 -12.10 14.09
N GLY A 95 -16.43 -10.95 13.40
CA GLY A 95 -17.65 -10.30 12.90
C GLY A 95 -18.28 -10.96 11.68
N SER A 96 -17.57 -11.90 11.02
CA SER A 96 -18.02 -12.58 9.81
C SER A 96 -18.70 -13.94 10.05
N ILE A 97 -18.99 -14.28 11.31
CA ILE A 97 -19.71 -15.52 11.66
C ILE A 97 -21.10 -15.49 11.00
N ASP A 98 -21.28 -16.33 9.98
CA ASP A 98 -22.53 -16.52 9.26
C ASP A 98 -23.56 -17.20 10.18
N LEU A 99 -24.51 -16.41 10.69
CA LEU A 99 -25.60 -16.87 11.56
C LEU A 99 -26.64 -17.77 10.85
N ARG A 100 -26.36 -18.25 9.64
CA ARG A 100 -27.26 -19.15 8.88
C ARG A 100 -27.11 -20.63 9.24
N ASP A 101 -26.08 -21.03 9.99
CA ASP A 101 -25.96 -22.43 10.43
C ASP A 101 -26.62 -22.65 11.80
N GLY A 102 -27.92 -22.41 11.83
CA GLY A 102 -28.78 -22.64 12.98
C GLY A 102 -29.26 -24.10 13.04
N SER A 103 -28.36 -25.07 13.18
CA SER A 103 -28.72 -26.38 13.74
C SER A 103 -27.51 -27.22 14.18
N GLY A 104 -27.15 -27.10 15.46
CA GLY A 104 -26.87 -28.27 16.30
C GLY A 104 -25.44 -28.81 16.36
N VAL A 105 -25.02 -29.01 17.61
CA VAL A 105 -23.95 -29.89 18.11
C VAL A 105 -22.57 -29.25 18.22
N PHE A 106 -22.19 -28.97 19.48
CA PHE A 106 -20.82 -28.72 19.92
C PHE A 106 -19.95 -29.94 19.58
N ALA A 107 -19.20 -29.86 18.50
CA ALA A 107 -18.13 -30.80 18.19
C ALA A 107 -16.77 -30.13 18.50
N THR A 108 -16.17 -30.57 19.60
CA THR A 108 -14.74 -30.40 19.87
C THR A 108 -13.93 -31.04 18.74
N GLY A 109 -13.13 -30.27 18.01
CA GLY A 109 -12.25 -30.82 16.98
C GLY A 109 -11.32 -29.78 16.36
N SER A 110 -10.02 -29.96 16.58
CA SER A 110 -8.93 -29.24 15.93
C SER A 110 -9.12 -29.11 14.42
N SER A 111 -8.89 -27.91 13.88
CA SER A 111 -8.74 -27.70 12.44
C SER A 111 -7.44 -26.96 12.16
N ILE A 112 -6.54 -27.68 11.49
CA ILE A 112 -5.24 -27.28 10.97
C ILE A 112 -5.36 -26.01 10.10
N VAL A 113 -4.49 -25.04 10.36
CA VAL A 113 -4.29 -23.85 9.52
C VAL A 113 -3.67 -24.28 8.19
N ALA A 114 -4.45 -24.21 7.11
CA ALA A 114 -3.95 -24.36 5.76
C ALA A 114 -3.17 -23.10 5.36
N HIS A 115 -1.85 -23.22 5.31
CA HIS A 115 -0.94 -22.18 4.82
C HIS A 115 -1.19 -21.96 3.32
N ARG A 116 -1.91 -20.89 2.95
CA ARG A 116 -2.09 -20.52 1.54
C ARG A 116 -0.83 -19.80 1.05
N SER A 117 0.06 -20.57 0.44
CA SER A 117 1.23 -20.08 -0.29
C SER A 117 0.82 -19.12 -1.41
N VAL A 118 1.36 -17.91 -1.43
CA VAL A 118 1.28 -16.99 -2.57
C VAL A 118 2.34 -17.45 -3.59
N PRO A 119 2.00 -17.74 -4.85
CA PRO A 119 3.02 -18.06 -5.86
C PRO A 119 3.80 -16.79 -6.22
N VAL A 120 5.10 -16.81 -5.97
CA VAL A 120 6.06 -15.85 -6.55
C VAL A 120 6.07 -16.06 -8.06
N ALA A 121 5.71 -15.02 -8.80
CA ALA A 121 5.80 -15.01 -10.25
C ALA A 121 7.28 -15.11 -10.68
N ASP A 122 7.54 -16.05 -11.58
CA ASP A 122 8.83 -16.26 -12.25
C ASP A 122 9.30 -14.97 -12.92
N LEU A 123 10.45 -14.44 -12.48
CA LEU A 123 11.16 -13.37 -13.18
C LEU A 123 12.04 -14.03 -14.26
N PRO A 124 11.93 -13.64 -15.55
CA PRO A 124 12.81 -14.17 -16.58
C PRO A 124 14.25 -13.71 -16.31
N GLY A 125 15.15 -14.67 -16.13
CA GLY A 125 16.58 -14.42 -15.95
C GLY A 125 17.23 -13.81 -17.21
N PRO A 126 18.35 -13.09 -17.06
CA PRO A 126 19.09 -12.56 -18.19
C PRO A 126 19.85 -13.70 -18.88
N GLU A 127 19.35 -14.16 -20.02
CA GLU A 127 20.11 -15.02 -20.93
C GLU A 127 21.32 -14.23 -21.44
N ALA A 128 22.49 -14.78 -21.15
CA ALA A 128 23.77 -14.35 -21.66
C ALA A 128 23.96 -14.86 -23.10
N SER A 129 24.25 -13.95 -24.03
CA SER A 129 25.11 -14.17 -25.21
C SER A 129 25.51 -12.83 -25.80
#